data_AF-A0A7M2VBE2-F1
#
_entry.id   AF-A0A7M2VBE2-F1
#
_cell.length_a   1.000
_cell.length_b   1.000
_cell.length_c   1.000
_cell.angle_alpha   90.00
_cell.angle_beta   90.00
_cell.angle_gamma   90.00
#
_symmetry.space_group_name_H-M   'P 1'
#
loop_
_entity.id
_entity.type
_entity.pdbx_description
1 polymer ?
#
loop_
_entity_poly.entity_id
_entity_poly.type
_entity_poly.pdbx_seq_one_letter_code
_entity_poly.pdbx_strand_id
1 'polypeptide(L)'
;MAHIFLEISGIDPGLKTPADLSHVLRDSKETTYSITPELVHWIKGAIAFRDGQLMPDFKNCCFAFGDGKEFIEFDGKGKIKPPLTKTPDWYPEPGEFMRETWLKNKEMHDQTIVQFIKEFLERFTDVNERRVHCDLLFNLQLDTINTRTPAVNTQPPASRIGNKNRLSTQPKVHDLNSFEMFSQFFSHLSDAVLANQFPTMQVLIGQDDISKAPTPLKGATRTWFKAITGELPPNNKKVAAGHADVFCAPIQTTLLQIKEYGLEKFYAELSQAIQKAGDLTLDKFEFQMPKQ
;
A
#
# COMPACT_ATOMS: atom_id res chain seq x y z
N MET A 1 25.77 3.07 -26.36
CA MET A 1 24.32 2.98 -26.13
C MET A 1 24.11 1.73 -25.32
N ALA A 2 23.45 1.86 -24.18
CA ALA A 2 23.30 0.77 -23.22
C ALA A 2 21.89 0.18 -23.31
N HIS A 3 21.79 -1.14 -23.18
CA HIS A 3 20.50 -1.78 -22.89
C HIS A 3 20.50 -2.11 -21.41
N ILE A 4 19.54 -1.56 -20.67
CA ILE A 4 19.41 -1.76 -19.23
C ILE A 4 18.26 -2.73 -18.96
N PHE A 5 18.54 -3.77 -18.20
CA PHE A 5 17.58 -4.81 -17.86
C PHE A 5 17.45 -4.93 -16.34
N LEU A 6 16.23 -4.82 -15.83
CA LEU A 6 15.95 -4.69 -14.40
C LEU A 6 15.08 -5.84 -13.91
N GLU A 7 15.57 -6.62 -12.96
CA GLU A 7 14.72 -7.51 -12.16
C GLU A 7 14.10 -6.69 -11.01
N ILE A 8 12.81 -6.42 -11.13
CA ILE A 8 12.02 -5.73 -10.10
C ILE A 8 10.89 -6.67 -9.69
N SER A 9 10.86 -6.99 -8.40
CA SER A 9 9.88 -7.90 -7.81
C SER A 9 8.48 -7.31 -7.86
N GLY A 10 7.50 -8.13 -8.26
CA GLY A 10 6.08 -7.82 -8.14
C GLY A 10 5.50 -6.86 -9.19
N ILE A 11 6.26 -6.50 -10.23
CA ILE A 11 5.74 -5.76 -11.40
C ILE A 11 5.56 -6.69 -12.62
N ASP A 12 4.67 -6.33 -13.55
CA ASP A 12 4.56 -6.99 -14.86
C ASP A 12 5.74 -6.57 -15.75
N PRO A 13 6.65 -7.51 -16.05
CA PRO A 13 7.89 -7.19 -16.73
C PRO A 13 7.65 -6.82 -18.20
N GLY A 14 8.55 -6.01 -18.76
CA GLY A 14 8.55 -5.64 -20.17
C GLY A 14 8.99 -6.79 -21.09
N LEU A 15 9.93 -7.63 -20.64
CA LEU A 15 10.44 -8.78 -21.40
C LEU A 15 10.29 -10.06 -20.59
N LYS A 16 9.80 -11.12 -21.24
CA LYS A 16 9.44 -12.37 -20.54
C LYS A 16 10.24 -13.57 -21.04
N THR A 17 10.77 -13.52 -22.25
CA THR A 17 11.43 -14.65 -22.90
C THR A 17 12.81 -14.28 -23.47
N PRO A 18 13.70 -15.26 -23.69
CA PRO A 18 14.98 -15.04 -24.38
C PRO A 18 14.81 -14.51 -25.82
N ALA A 19 13.67 -14.80 -26.45
CA ALA A 19 13.35 -14.28 -27.78
C ALA A 19 13.09 -12.76 -27.74
N ASP A 20 12.34 -12.28 -26.73
CA ASP A 20 12.08 -10.85 -26.51
C ASP A 20 13.40 -10.10 -26.28
N LEU A 21 14.27 -10.67 -25.43
CA LEU A 21 15.61 -10.13 -25.16
C LEU A 21 16.44 -10.05 -26.45
N SER A 22 16.49 -11.13 -27.23
CA SER A 22 17.23 -11.17 -28.49
C SER A 22 16.71 -10.15 -29.51
N HIS A 23 15.42 -9.85 -29.49
CA HIS A 23 14.83 -8.82 -30.35
C HIS A 23 15.29 -7.42 -29.93
N VAL A 24 15.23 -7.10 -28.63
CA VAL A 24 15.66 -5.80 -28.09
C VAL A 24 17.16 -5.55 -28.31
N LEU A 25 18.00 -6.56 -28.15
CA LEU A 25 19.45 -6.46 -28.34
C LEU A 25 19.87 -6.14 -29.79
N ARG A 26 18.95 -6.28 -30.76
CA ARG A 26 19.18 -5.90 -32.16
C ARG A 26 18.81 -4.45 -32.44
N ASP A 27 18.09 -3.79 -31.53
CA ASP A 27 17.76 -2.37 -31.66
C ASP A 27 19.00 -1.52 -31.38
N SER A 28 19.12 -0.40 -32.08
CA SER A 28 20.21 0.56 -31.91
C SER A 28 19.91 1.63 -30.87
N LYS A 29 18.68 1.69 -30.35
CA LYS A 29 18.27 2.65 -29.33
C LYS A 29 18.76 2.26 -27.93
N GLU A 30 18.95 3.28 -27.10
CA GLU A 30 19.06 3.08 -25.66
C GLU A 30 17.70 2.65 -25.11
N THR A 31 17.67 1.55 -24.37
CA THR A 31 16.41 0.94 -23.89
C THR A 31 16.56 0.48 -22.45
N THR A 32 15.49 0.67 -21.67
CA THR A 32 15.40 0.13 -20.30
C THR A 32 14.14 -0.70 -20.17
N TYR A 33 14.30 -1.97 -19.77
CA TYR A 33 13.18 -2.92 -19.63
C TYR A 33 13.26 -3.66 -18.29
N SER A 34 12.10 -3.96 -17.71
CA SER A 34 11.99 -4.94 -16.64
C SER A 34 11.92 -6.37 -17.19
N ILE A 35 12.51 -7.34 -16.49
CA ILE A 35 12.65 -8.74 -16.92
C ILE A 35 12.06 -9.73 -15.91
N THR A 36 11.61 -10.89 -16.38
CA THR A 36 11.08 -11.97 -15.53
C THR A 36 12.17 -12.71 -14.74
N PRO A 37 11.84 -13.33 -13.59
CA PRO A 37 12.76 -14.22 -12.87
C PRO A 37 13.28 -15.39 -13.71
N GLU A 38 12.46 -15.94 -14.61
CA GLU A 38 12.87 -17.01 -15.52
C GLU A 38 13.95 -16.53 -16.50
N LEU A 39 13.80 -15.31 -17.02
CA LEU A 39 14.78 -14.70 -17.91
C LEU A 39 16.07 -14.36 -17.16
N VAL A 40 15.98 -13.91 -15.91
CA VAL A 40 17.14 -13.70 -15.02
C VAL A 40 17.92 -14.99 -14.83
N HIS A 41 17.23 -16.10 -14.52
CA HIS A 41 17.86 -17.40 -14.35
C HIS A 41 18.59 -17.84 -15.63
N TRP A 42 17.95 -17.65 -16.79
CA TRP A 42 18.55 -17.95 -18.09
C TRP A 42 19.80 -17.09 -18.36
N ILE A 43 19.74 -15.77 -18.11
CA ILE A 43 20.88 -14.84 -18.30
C ILE A 43 22.06 -15.25 -17.39
N LYS A 44 21.79 -15.47 -16.10
CA LYS A 44 22.82 -15.90 -15.14
C LYS A 44 23.44 -17.24 -15.54
N GLY A 45 22.62 -18.18 -16.02
CA GLY A 45 23.09 -19.45 -16.56
C GLY A 45 23.99 -19.28 -17.79
N ALA A 46 23.61 -18.39 -18.73
CA ALA A 46 24.41 -18.09 -19.91
C ALA A 46 25.77 -17.44 -19.55
N ILE A 47 25.77 -16.54 -18.57
CA ILE A 47 26.99 -15.91 -18.03
C ILE A 47 27.91 -16.95 -17.39
N ALA A 48 27.37 -17.78 -16.50
CA ALA A 48 28.14 -18.82 -15.82
C ALA A 48 28.72 -19.85 -16.79
N PHE A 49 27.96 -20.21 -17.84
CA PHE A 49 28.43 -21.13 -18.88
C PHE A 49 29.56 -20.54 -19.73
N ARG A 50 29.56 -19.22 -19.95
CA ARG A 50 30.54 -18.48 -20.75
C ARG A 50 31.60 -17.78 -19.90
N ASP A 51 31.79 -18.20 -18.65
CA ASP A 51 32.67 -17.51 -17.71
C ASP A 51 34.07 -17.24 -18.30
N GLY A 52 34.51 -15.99 -18.20
CA GLY A 52 35.77 -15.51 -18.79
C GLY A 52 35.81 -15.33 -20.32
N GLN A 53 34.77 -15.71 -21.07
CA GLN A 53 34.68 -15.53 -22.53
C GLN A 53 34.00 -14.21 -22.91
N LEU A 54 34.26 -13.74 -24.14
CA LEU A 54 33.53 -12.62 -24.72
C LEU A 54 32.11 -13.05 -25.08
N MET A 55 31.13 -12.22 -24.74
CA MET A 55 29.72 -12.38 -25.07
C MET A 55 29.24 -11.19 -25.91
N PRO A 56 29.54 -11.17 -27.23
CA PRO A 56 29.24 -10.01 -28.09
C PRO A 56 27.76 -9.62 -28.11
N ASP A 57 26.87 -10.59 -27.93
CA ASP A 57 25.42 -10.37 -27.90
C ASP A 57 24.98 -9.49 -26.72
N PHE A 58 25.76 -9.44 -25.64
CA PHE A 58 25.51 -8.57 -24.49
C PHE A 58 26.36 -7.29 -24.49
N LYS A 59 26.95 -6.92 -25.62
CA LYS A 59 27.72 -5.68 -25.73
C LYS A 59 26.94 -4.48 -25.18
N ASN A 60 27.59 -3.69 -24.33
CA ASN A 60 27.01 -2.52 -23.64
C ASN A 60 25.74 -2.80 -22.79
N CYS A 61 25.44 -4.06 -22.46
CA CYS A 61 24.29 -4.37 -21.62
C CYS A 61 24.60 -4.18 -20.14
N CYS A 62 23.60 -3.69 -19.41
CA CYS A 62 23.63 -3.50 -17.97
C CYS A 62 22.46 -4.29 -17.37
N PHE A 63 22.74 -5.09 -16.35
CA PHE A 63 21.75 -5.92 -15.68
C PHE A 63 21.75 -5.58 -14.19
N ALA A 64 20.56 -5.31 -13.64
CA ALA A 64 20.33 -5.22 -12.21
C ALA A 64 19.43 -6.38 -11.77
N PHE A 65 19.89 -7.16 -10.80
CA PHE A 65 19.19 -8.33 -10.27
C PHE A 65 18.76 -8.14 -8.82
N GLY A 66 17.70 -8.84 -8.44
CA GLY A 66 17.17 -8.93 -7.08
C GLY A 66 16.83 -7.59 -6.47
N ASP A 67 16.14 -6.72 -7.20
CA ASP A 67 15.79 -5.37 -6.76
C ASP A 67 17.03 -4.47 -6.52
N GLY A 68 18.02 -4.57 -7.41
CA GLY A 68 19.25 -3.76 -7.34
C GLY A 68 20.27 -4.25 -6.30
N LYS A 69 20.22 -5.53 -5.91
CA LYS A 69 21.20 -6.15 -5.01
C LYS A 69 22.48 -6.61 -5.72
N GLU A 70 22.39 -6.87 -7.01
CA GLU A 70 23.49 -7.35 -7.83
C GLU A 70 23.48 -6.64 -9.19
N PHE A 71 24.66 -6.23 -9.65
CA PHE A 71 24.82 -5.51 -10.91
C PHE A 71 25.87 -6.19 -11.79
N ILE A 72 25.54 -6.39 -13.07
CA ILE A 72 26.46 -6.91 -14.09
C ILE A 72 26.49 -5.93 -15.26
N GLU A 73 27.67 -5.52 -15.68
CA GLU A 73 27.86 -4.63 -16.83
C GLU A 73 28.80 -5.26 -17.85
N PHE A 74 28.44 -5.14 -19.12
CA PHE A 74 29.25 -5.57 -20.24
C PHE A 74 29.86 -4.36 -20.96
N ASP A 75 31.14 -4.47 -21.33
CA ASP A 75 31.81 -3.43 -22.10
C ASP A 75 31.40 -3.43 -23.59
N GLY A 76 31.98 -2.50 -24.35
CA GLY A 76 31.75 -2.36 -25.79
C GLY A 76 32.21 -3.53 -26.67
N LYS A 77 32.79 -4.58 -26.09
CA LYS A 77 33.20 -5.81 -26.75
C LYS A 77 32.42 -7.03 -26.22
N GLY A 78 31.53 -6.85 -25.24
CA GLY A 78 30.81 -7.94 -24.61
C GLY A 78 31.61 -8.66 -23.53
N LYS A 79 32.63 -8.02 -22.93
CA LYS A 79 33.33 -8.54 -21.75
C LYS A 79 32.65 -8.04 -20.48
N ILE A 80 32.47 -8.93 -19.51
CA ILE A 80 31.97 -8.57 -18.18
C ILE A 80 32.99 -7.64 -17.49
N LYS A 81 32.50 -6.48 -17.03
CA LYS A 81 33.28 -5.53 -16.23
C LYS A 81 33.45 -6.03 -14.80
N PRO A 82 34.45 -5.53 -14.06
CA PRO A 82 34.62 -5.88 -12.65
C PRO A 82 33.34 -5.60 -11.84
N PRO A 83 33.05 -6.41 -10.80
CA PRO A 83 31.88 -6.23 -9.95
C PRO A 83 31.80 -4.81 -9.39
N LEU A 84 30.59 -4.25 -9.43
CA LEU A 84 30.30 -2.93 -8.88
C LEU A 84 30.13 -3.03 -7.37
N THR A 85 30.77 -2.13 -6.62
CA THR A 85 30.69 -2.06 -5.14
C THR A 85 29.68 -1.03 -4.64
N LYS A 86 29.14 -0.21 -5.56
CA LYS A 86 28.12 0.81 -5.30
C LYS A 86 27.06 0.71 -6.38
N THR A 87 25.86 1.21 -6.07
CA THR A 87 24.79 1.39 -7.05
C THR A 87 25.30 2.24 -8.21
N PRO A 88 25.24 1.75 -9.46
CA PRO A 88 25.75 2.46 -10.62
C PRO A 88 24.79 3.56 -11.07
N ASP A 89 25.33 4.62 -11.68
CA ASP A 89 24.55 5.79 -12.14
C ASP A 89 23.49 5.45 -13.20
N TRP A 90 23.67 4.34 -13.93
CA TRP A 90 22.71 3.87 -14.93
C TRP A 90 21.52 3.12 -14.32
N TYR A 91 21.57 2.73 -13.04
CA TYR A 91 20.46 2.06 -12.39
C TYR A 91 19.42 3.11 -11.95
N PRO A 92 18.23 3.14 -12.58
CA PRO A 92 17.23 4.15 -12.26
C PRO A 92 16.60 3.88 -10.89
N GLU A 93 16.08 4.94 -10.27
CA GLU A 93 15.17 4.81 -9.13
C GLU A 93 13.93 4.01 -9.59
N PRO A 94 13.54 2.91 -8.91
CA PRO A 94 12.45 2.06 -9.38
C PRO A 94 11.12 2.81 -9.60
N GLY A 95 10.81 3.80 -8.76
CA GLY A 95 9.64 4.65 -8.93
C GLY A 95 9.72 5.51 -10.20
N GLU A 96 10.87 6.13 -10.47
CA GLU A 96 11.12 6.92 -11.68
C GLU A 96 11.00 6.06 -12.94
N PHE A 97 11.60 4.86 -12.93
CA PHE A 97 11.44 3.88 -14.00
C PHE A 97 9.96 3.55 -14.23
N MET A 98 9.19 3.33 -13.16
CA MET A 98 7.77 3.00 -13.24
C MET A 98 6.94 4.15 -13.83
N ARG A 99 7.19 5.39 -13.41
CA ARG A 99 6.43 6.57 -13.83
C ARG A 99 6.73 7.03 -15.26
N GLU A 100 7.84 6.60 -15.85
CA GLU A 100 8.20 6.98 -17.22
C GLU A 100 8.36 5.79 -18.16
N THR A 101 9.46 5.05 -18.01
CA THR A 101 9.87 4.05 -18.99
C THR A 101 8.96 2.84 -18.99
N TRP A 102 8.52 2.38 -17.82
CA TRP A 102 7.60 1.25 -17.73
C TRP A 102 6.25 1.57 -18.38
N LEU A 103 5.69 2.76 -18.15
CA LEU A 103 4.45 3.20 -18.81
C LEU A 103 4.62 3.28 -20.33
N LYS A 104 5.76 3.77 -20.83
CA LYS A 104 6.08 3.77 -22.27
C LYS A 104 6.16 2.35 -22.82
N ASN A 105 6.84 1.45 -22.12
CA ASN A 105 6.97 0.03 -22.50
C ASN A 105 5.62 -0.70 -22.54
N LYS A 106 4.63 -0.23 -21.77
CA LYS A 106 3.27 -0.78 -21.75
C LYS A 106 2.30 -0.02 -22.67
N GLU A 107 2.76 0.96 -23.42
CA GLU A 107 1.94 1.82 -24.30
C GLU A 107 0.86 2.62 -23.52
N MET A 108 1.13 2.90 -22.25
CA MET A 108 0.21 3.56 -21.30
C MET A 108 0.55 5.04 -21.04
N HIS A 109 1.73 5.50 -21.48
CA HIS A 109 2.24 6.84 -21.16
C HIS A 109 1.40 8.00 -21.71
N ASP A 110 0.89 7.88 -22.95
CA ASP A 110 0.18 8.98 -23.64
C ASP A 110 -1.34 8.91 -23.48
N GLN A 111 -1.83 8.00 -22.64
CA GLN A 111 -3.26 7.80 -22.45
C GLN A 111 -3.88 8.89 -21.58
N THR A 112 -5.15 9.19 -21.82
CA THR A 112 -5.92 10.01 -20.88
C THR A 112 -6.02 9.29 -19.54
N ILE A 113 -6.07 10.03 -18.43
CA ILE A 113 -6.13 9.44 -17.07
C ILE A 113 -7.26 8.42 -16.94
N VAL A 114 -8.42 8.68 -17.56
CA VAL A 114 -9.58 7.77 -17.52
C VAL A 114 -9.29 6.46 -18.27
N GLN A 115 -8.64 6.54 -19.42
CA GLN A 115 -8.28 5.35 -20.20
C GLN A 115 -7.17 4.56 -19.52
N PHE A 116 -6.16 5.25 -18.99
CA PHE A 116 -5.11 4.66 -18.18
C PHE A 116 -5.67 3.84 -17.01
N ILE A 117 -6.60 4.42 -16.24
CA ILE A 117 -7.23 3.72 -15.10
C ILE A 117 -7.99 2.47 -15.56
N LYS A 118 -8.74 2.56 -16.66
CA LYS A 118 -9.48 1.40 -17.19
C LYS A 118 -8.53 0.28 -17.62
N GLU A 119 -7.56 0.60 -18.46
CA GLU A 119 -6.61 -0.39 -18.97
C GLU A 119 -5.72 -0.97 -17.86
N PHE A 120 -5.33 -0.16 -16.87
CA PHE A 120 -4.60 -0.63 -15.70
C PHE A 120 -5.42 -1.64 -14.87
N LEU A 121 -6.69 -1.33 -14.59
CA LEU A 121 -7.57 -2.22 -13.82
C LEU A 121 -7.92 -3.51 -14.58
N GLU A 122 -8.04 -3.44 -15.91
CA GLU A 122 -8.28 -4.60 -16.77
C GLU A 122 -7.05 -5.49 -16.88
N ARG A 123 -5.85 -4.90 -16.94
CA ARG A 123 -4.58 -5.63 -17.07
C ARG A 123 -4.16 -6.30 -15.77
N PHE A 124 -4.38 -5.65 -14.63
CA PHE A 124 -4.03 -6.16 -13.30
C PHE A 124 -5.30 -6.54 -12.54
N THR A 125 -5.84 -7.73 -12.81
CA THR A 125 -7.07 -8.19 -12.14
C THR A 125 -6.82 -8.58 -10.67
N ASP A 126 -5.63 -9.09 -10.36
CA ASP A 126 -5.22 -9.40 -9.00
C ASP A 126 -5.02 -8.12 -8.15
N VAL A 127 -5.49 -8.16 -6.91
CA VAL A 127 -5.44 -6.99 -6.01
C VAL A 127 -4.03 -6.76 -5.47
N ASN A 128 -3.27 -7.83 -5.21
CA ASN A 128 -1.92 -7.71 -4.68
C ASN A 128 -0.96 -7.18 -5.75
N GLU A 129 -1.08 -7.65 -6.99
CA GLU A 129 -0.32 -7.09 -8.12
C GLU A 129 -0.65 -5.60 -8.29
N ARG A 130 -1.93 -5.21 -8.27
CA ARG A 130 -2.31 -3.79 -8.32
C ARG A 130 -1.69 -2.97 -7.19
N ARG A 131 -1.65 -3.50 -5.97
CA ARG A 131 -1.06 -2.79 -4.81
C ARG A 131 0.42 -2.51 -5.03
N VAL A 132 1.19 -3.49 -5.49
CA VAL A 132 2.63 -3.32 -5.77
C VAL A 132 2.85 -2.29 -6.88
N HIS A 133 2.11 -2.39 -7.98
CA HIS A 133 2.23 -1.45 -9.10
C HIS A 133 1.84 -0.03 -8.71
N CYS A 134 0.73 0.14 -7.98
CA CYS A 134 0.30 1.46 -7.50
C CYS A 134 1.29 2.03 -6.47
N ASP A 135 1.87 1.20 -5.60
CA ASP A 135 2.87 1.66 -4.65
C ASP A 135 4.08 2.25 -5.36
N LEU A 136 4.59 1.58 -6.40
CA LEU A 136 5.72 2.06 -7.17
C LEU A 136 5.37 3.26 -8.07
N LEU A 137 4.20 3.24 -8.72
CA LEU A 137 3.75 4.33 -9.60
C LEU A 137 3.49 5.63 -8.82
N PHE A 138 2.83 5.53 -7.66
CA PHE A 138 2.38 6.70 -6.90
C PHE A 138 3.18 6.94 -5.61
N ASN A 139 4.21 6.12 -5.35
CA ASN A 139 5.02 6.16 -4.13
C ASN A 139 4.15 6.16 -2.86
N LEU A 140 3.28 5.16 -2.74
CA LEU A 140 2.30 5.07 -1.65
C LEU A 140 2.92 4.62 -0.31
N GLN A 141 4.19 4.21 -0.33
CA GLN A 141 4.98 3.71 0.80
C GLN A 141 4.32 2.53 1.53
N LEU A 142 3.67 1.62 0.80
CA LEU A 142 2.92 0.50 1.39
C LEU A 142 3.81 -0.44 2.21
N ASP A 143 5.08 -0.58 1.84
CA ASP A 143 6.07 -1.42 2.53
C ASP A 143 6.55 -0.84 3.88
N THR A 144 6.39 0.46 4.11
CA THR A 144 6.73 1.08 5.41
C THR A 144 5.73 0.71 6.52
N ILE A 145 4.60 0.11 6.15
CA ILE A 145 3.61 -0.45 7.07
C ILE A 145 4.07 -1.87 7.44
N ASN A 146 5.12 -1.94 8.26
CA ASN A 146 5.72 -3.18 8.73
C ASN A 146 4.73 -3.96 9.62
N THR A 147 3.97 -4.90 9.04
CA THR A 147 3.06 -5.81 9.76
C THR A 147 3.73 -7.11 10.20
N ARG A 148 5.04 -7.27 9.99
CA ARG A 148 5.77 -8.54 10.21
C ARG A 148 6.82 -8.55 11.33
N THR A 149 6.99 -7.48 12.10
CA THR A 149 7.86 -7.51 13.30
C THR A 149 7.01 -7.56 14.58
N PRO A 150 7.05 -8.64 15.38
CA PRO A 150 6.64 -8.53 16.78
C PRO A 150 7.60 -7.55 17.45
N ALA A 151 7.07 -6.55 18.15
CA ALA A 151 7.87 -5.57 18.87
C ALA A 151 8.75 -6.24 19.93
N VAL A 152 9.99 -6.59 19.57
CA VAL A 152 11.05 -6.94 20.50
C VAL A 152 11.79 -5.65 20.85
N ASN A 153 11.76 -5.32 22.13
CA ASN A 153 12.47 -4.20 22.78
C ASN A 153 11.96 -2.78 22.50
N THR A 154 10.82 -2.48 23.09
CA THR A 154 10.69 -1.23 23.87
C THR A 154 10.19 -1.60 25.25
N GLN A 155 11.09 -1.73 26.22
CA GLN A 155 10.71 -1.80 27.63
C GLN A 155 9.99 -0.49 28.00
N PRO A 156 8.72 -0.53 28.46
CA PRO A 156 8.11 0.62 29.10
C PRO A 156 8.69 0.76 30.52
N PRO A 157 8.89 1.99 31.01
CA PRO A 157 9.29 2.22 32.39
C PRO A 157 8.21 1.70 33.34
N ALA A 158 8.67 1.30 34.52
CA ALA A 158 7.89 0.64 35.54
C ALA A 158 6.61 1.40 35.94
N SER A 159 5.62 0.60 36.37
CA SER A 159 4.40 0.94 37.11
C SER A 159 3.14 1.22 36.28
N ARG A 160 2.25 0.21 36.23
CA ARG A 160 1.02 0.17 37.04
C ARG A 160 0.31 -1.17 36.83
N ILE A 161 0.33 -1.99 37.90
CA ILE A 161 -0.59 -3.09 38.25
C ILE A 161 -1.32 -3.71 37.05
N GLY A 162 -0.66 -4.67 36.41
CA GLY A 162 -1.19 -5.43 35.28
C GLY A 162 -2.19 -6.50 35.70
N ASN A 163 -3.22 -6.62 34.87
CA ASN A 163 -4.31 -7.60 34.87
C ASN A 163 -3.85 -9.02 35.25
N LYS A 164 -4.36 -9.58 36.36
CA LYS A 164 -4.01 -10.92 36.87
C LYS A 164 -4.47 -12.06 35.95
N ASN A 165 -5.36 -11.78 35.00
CA ASN A 165 -5.86 -12.76 34.04
C ASN A 165 -5.24 -12.44 32.68
N ARG A 166 -4.47 -13.37 32.11
CA ARG A 166 -3.80 -13.30 30.80
C ARG A 166 -4.78 -13.19 29.61
N LEU A 167 -5.69 -12.22 29.63
CA LEU A 167 -6.60 -11.88 28.55
C LEU A 167 -5.95 -10.78 27.70
N SER A 168 -5.96 -10.96 26.38
CA SER A 168 -5.49 -9.96 25.41
C SER A 168 -6.10 -8.58 25.72
N THR A 169 -5.27 -7.55 25.80
CA THR A 169 -5.69 -6.16 26.08
C THR A 169 -6.06 -5.39 24.82
N GLN A 170 -5.99 -6.01 23.64
CA GLN A 170 -6.34 -5.35 22.39
C GLN A 170 -7.86 -5.23 22.27
N PRO A 171 -8.40 -4.03 21.98
CA PRO A 171 -9.83 -3.84 21.84
C PRO A 171 -10.35 -4.67 20.67
N LYS A 172 -11.38 -5.47 20.93
CA LYS A 172 -12.08 -6.25 19.90
C LYS A 172 -13.07 -5.39 19.14
N VAL A 173 -13.38 -5.82 17.92
CA VAL A 173 -14.54 -5.31 17.17
C VAL A 173 -15.79 -5.53 18.01
N HIS A 174 -16.64 -4.52 18.11
CA HIS A 174 -17.85 -4.61 18.90
C HIS A 174 -18.96 -3.78 18.27
N ASP A 175 -20.19 -4.29 18.35
CA ASP A 175 -21.38 -3.57 17.97
C ASP A 175 -22.41 -3.61 19.11
N LEU A 176 -23.19 -2.54 19.23
CA LEU A 176 -24.30 -2.46 20.18
C LEU A 176 -25.60 -3.08 19.64
N ASN A 177 -25.62 -3.47 18.36
CA ASN A 177 -26.83 -3.90 17.64
C ASN A 177 -27.99 -2.90 17.81
N SER A 178 -27.68 -1.61 17.82
CA SER A 178 -28.63 -0.52 18.00
C SER A 178 -28.40 0.54 16.93
N PHE A 179 -29.31 0.59 15.96
CA PHE A 179 -29.30 1.60 14.92
C PHE A 179 -29.45 3.02 15.50
N GLU A 180 -30.22 3.19 16.57
CA GLU A 180 -30.39 4.48 17.24
C GLU A 180 -29.07 5.01 17.82
N MET A 181 -28.29 4.16 18.49
CA MET A 181 -26.99 4.57 19.03
C MET A 181 -25.97 4.85 17.91
N PHE A 182 -26.03 4.09 16.82
CA PHE A 182 -25.22 4.35 15.63
C PHE A 182 -25.60 5.65 14.93
N SER A 183 -26.89 5.97 14.82
CA SER A 183 -27.37 7.19 14.16
C SER A 183 -27.01 8.44 14.97
N GLN A 184 -27.08 8.37 16.31
CA GLN A 184 -26.57 9.42 17.20
C GLN A 184 -25.07 9.65 17.00
N PHE A 185 -24.28 8.57 16.99
CA PHE A 185 -22.85 8.63 16.68
C PHE A 185 -22.57 9.27 15.31
N PHE A 186 -23.31 8.87 14.28
CA PHE A 186 -23.15 9.39 12.92
C PHE A 186 -23.51 10.88 12.83
N SER A 187 -24.53 11.33 13.58
CA SER A 187 -24.86 12.75 13.71
C SER A 187 -23.71 13.54 14.34
N HIS A 188 -23.21 13.10 15.49
CA HIS A 188 -22.09 13.77 16.16
C HIS A 188 -20.83 13.83 15.29
N LEU A 189 -20.53 12.76 14.56
CA LEU A 189 -19.44 12.75 13.59
C LEU A 189 -19.66 13.76 12.48
N SER A 190 -20.88 13.80 11.92
CA SER A 190 -21.23 14.75 10.86
C SER A 190 -21.12 16.20 11.31
N ASP A 191 -21.63 16.51 12.50
CA ASP A 191 -21.60 17.86 13.07
C ASP A 191 -20.16 18.31 13.34
N ALA A 192 -19.33 17.42 13.91
CA ALA A 192 -17.92 17.71 14.15
C ALA A 192 -17.15 17.98 12.86
N VAL A 193 -17.37 17.14 11.83
CA VAL A 193 -16.71 17.28 10.52
C VAL A 193 -17.13 18.58 9.82
N LEU A 194 -18.42 18.92 9.84
CA LEU A 194 -18.93 20.16 9.25
C LEU A 194 -18.40 21.40 9.99
N ALA A 195 -18.18 21.30 11.29
CA ALA A 195 -17.60 22.36 12.12
C ALA A 195 -16.06 22.43 12.04
N ASN A 196 -15.40 21.57 11.24
CA ASN A 196 -13.94 21.39 11.25
C ASN A 196 -13.39 21.17 12.66
N GLN A 197 -14.11 20.40 13.48
CA GLN A 197 -13.72 20.00 14.82
C GLN A 197 -13.24 18.56 14.80
N PHE A 198 -12.14 18.27 15.50
CA PHE A 198 -11.70 16.88 15.66
C PHE A 198 -12.80 16.01 16.28
N PRO A 199 -13.22 14.92 15.61
CA PRO A 199 -14.22 14.00 16.12
C PRO A 199 -13.60 13.06 17.18
N THR A 200 -13.20 13.63 18.31
CA THR A 200 -12.62 12.86 19.42
C THR A 200 -13.66 11.91 20.03
N MET A 201 -13.22 10.94 20.81
CA MET A 201 -14.15 10.03 21.49
C MET A 201 -15.19 10.75 22.39
N GLN A 202 -14.84 11.90 22.99
CA GLN A 202 -15.79 12.69 23.79
C GLN A 202 -16.90 13.28 22.91
N VAL A 203 -16.50 13.87 21.78
CA VAL A 203 -17.42 14.46 20.78
C VAL A 203 -18.33 13.38 20.21
N LEU A 204 -17.75 12.25 19.79
CA LEU A 204 -18.49 11.15 19.17
C LEU A 204 -19.52 10.49 20.11
N ILE A 205 -19.18 10.36 21.39
CA ILE A 205 -20.08 9.80 22.41
C ILE A 205 -21.09 10.86 22.91
N GLY A 206 -20.80 12.15 22.75
CA GLY A 206 -21.61 13.24 23.29
C GLY A 206 -21.48 13.38 24.82
N GLN A 207 -20.31 13.03 25.38
CA GLN A 207 -20.04 13.14 26.83
C GLN A 207 -18.68 13.80 27.08
N ASP A 208 -18.68 14.85 27.90
CA ASP A 208 -17.45 15.58 28.27
C ASP A 208 -16.47 14.68 29.04
N ASP A 209 -16.99 13.88 29.97
CA ASP A 209 -16.18 12.95 30.74
C ASP A 209 -16.30 11.53 30.19
N ILE A 210 -15.37 11.18 29.31
CA ILE A 210 -15.29 9.85 28.71
C ILE A 210 -15.16 8.74 29.75
N SER A 211 -14.64 9.00 30.97
CA SER A 211 -14.50 7.97 31.99
C SER A 211 -15.87 7.39 32.40
N LYS A 212 -16.92 8.21 32.35
CA LYS A 212 -18.30 7.87 32.71
C LYS A 212 -19.05 7.10 31.60
N ALA A 213 -18.56 7.13 30.36
CA ALA A 213 -19.18 6.40 29.28
C ALA A 213 -19.05 4.87 29.47
N PRO A 214 -20.08 4.07 29.16
CA PRO A 214 -20.00 2.61 29.22
C PRO A 214 -18.89 2.04 28.32
N THR A 215 -18.18 1.03 28.79
CA THR A 215 -17.12 0.35 28.01
C THR A 215 -17.62 -0.22 26.66
N PRO A 216 -18.80 -0.86 26.58
CA PRO A 216 -19.35 -1.33 25.30
C PRO A 216 -19.55 -0.20 24.30
N LEU A 217 -20.10 0.94 24.75
CA LEU A 217 -20.29 2.12 23.90
C LEU A 217 -18.96 2.64 23.35
N LYS A 218 -17.93 2.76 24.20
CA LYS A 218 -16.58 3.13 23.74
C LYS A 218 -16.00 2.14 22.73
N GLY A 219 -16.33 0.86 22.82
CA GLY A 219 -15.89 -0.17 21.88
C GLY A 219 -16.58 -0.03 20.53
N ALA A 220 -17.91 0.14 20.55
CA ALA A 220 -18.72 0.30 19.36
C ALA A 220 -18.39 1.61 18.61
N THR A 221 -18.27 2.74 19.32
CA THR A 221 -17.87 4.03 18.70
C THR A 221 -16.54 3.94 17.96
N ARG A 222 -15.55 3.24 18.52
CA ARG A 222 -14.26 3.04 17.82
C ARG A 222 -14.40 2.15 16.60
N THR A 223 -15.22 1.12 16.69
CA THR A 223 -15.51 0.21 15.57
C THR A 223 -16.19 0.95 14.43
N TRP A 224 -17.25 1.70 14.72
CA TRP A 224 -17.98 2.47 13.72
C TRP A 224 -17.13 3.59 13.12
N PHE A 225 -16.35 4.31 13.93
CA PHE A 225 -15.45 5.34 13.43
C PHE A 225 -14.37 4.74 12.51
N LYS A 226 -13.80 3.59 12.90
CA LYS A 226 -12.84 2.88 12.05
C LYS A 226 -13.47 2.38 10.76
N ALA A 227 -14.72 1.91 10.80
CA ALA A 227 -15.44 1.47 9.61
C ALA A 227 -15.66 2.61 8.61
N ILE A 228 -15.90 3.84 9.09
CA ILE A 228 -16.13 5.01 8.24
C ILE A 228 -14.81 5.64 7.76
N THR A 229 -13.82 5.75 8.64
CA THR A 229 -12.61 6.55 8.37
C THR A 229 -11.37 5.72 8.08
N GLY A 230 -11.40 4.41 8.33
CA GLY A 230 -10.23 3.52 8.34
C GLY A 230 -9.34 3.68 9.58
N GLU A 231 -9.47 4.78 10.32
CA GLU A 231 -8.61 5.14 11.44
C GLU A 231 -9.31 5.01 12.80
N LEU A 232 -8.52 5.15 13.88
CA LEU A 232 -9.09 5.33 15.21
C LEU A 232 -9.41 6.82 15.46
N PRO A 233 -10.40 7.11 16.33
CA PRO A 233 -10.71 8.49 16.71
C PRO A 233 -9.46 9.26 17.17
N PRO A 234 -9.32 10.55 16.81
CA PRO A 234 -8.15 11.35 17.13
C PRO A 234 -7.92 11.42 18.65
N ASN A 235 -6.65 11.23 19.03
CA ASN A 235 -6.19 11.36 20.40
C ASN A 235 -5.63 12.77 20.66
N ASN A 236 -5.27 13.06 21.90
CA ASN A 236 -4.74 14.38 22.30
C ASN A 236 -3.50 14.80 21.49
N LYS A 237 -2.70 13.86 20.98
CA LYS A 237 -1.54 14.18 20.13
C LYS A 237 -1.97 14.68 18.75
N LYS A 238 -2.93 13.98 18.10
CA LYS A 238 -3.52 14.43 16.83
C LYS A 238 -4.22 15.78 16.98
N VAL A 239 -4.94 15.98 18.09
CA VAL A 239 -5.60 17.27 18.38
C VAL A 239 -4.57 18.39 18.58
N ALA A 240 -3.50 18.14 19.33
CA ALA A 240 -2.45 19.12 19.58
C ALA A 240 -1.65 19.50 18.33
N ALA A 241 -1.59 18.62 17.33
CA ALA A 241 -0.96 18.91 16.04
C ALA A 241 -1.74 19.94 15.19
N GLY A 242 -3.00 20.24 15.54
CA GLY A 242 -3.84 21.19 14.80
C GLY A 242 -4.31 20.67 13.44
N HIS A 243 -4.84 21.58 12.60
CA HIS A 243 -5.35 21.28 11.25
C HIS A 243 -6.55 20.32 11.22
N ALA A 244 -7.56 20.61 12.04
CA ALA A 244 -8.79 19.84 12.09
C ALA A 244 -9.57 19.86 10.77
N ASP A 245 -9.47 20.94 10.00
CA ASP A 245 -10.01 21.10 8.65
C ASP A 245 -9.43 20.05 7.67
N VAL A 246 -8.11 19.88 7.65
CA VAL A 246 -7.45 18.89 6.80
C VAL A 246 -7.81 17.47 7.23
N PHE A 247 -7.95 17.23 8.54
CA PHE A 247 -8.40 15.94 9.06
C PHE A 247 -9.84 15.62 8.67
N CYS A 248 -10.74 16.61 8.69
CA CYS A 248 -12.17 16.44 8.43
C CYS A 248 -12.50 16.32 6.95
N ALA A 249 -11.72 16.96 6.06
CA ALA A 249 -11.96 16.97 4.62
C ALA A 249 -12.21 15.58 3.99
N PRO A 250 -11.37 14.55 4.20
CA PRO A 250 -11.63 13.22 3.63
C PRO A 250 -12.86 12.54 4.23
N ILE A 251 -13.17 12.80 5.51
CA ILE A 251 -14.32 12.21 6.20
C ILE A 251 -15.63 12.77 5.63
N GLN A 252 -15.65 14.06 5.27
CA GLN A 252 -16.82 14.71 4.71
C GLN A 252 -17.32 14.00 3.44
N THR A 253 -16.41 13.60 2.56
CA THR A 253 -16.75 12.85 1.35
C THR A 253 -17.40 11.50 1.68
N THR A 254 -16.85 10.75 2.63
CA THR A 254 -17.42 9.45 3.04
C THR A 254 -18.79 9.62 3.69
N LEU A 255 -18.99 10.65 4.52
CA LEU A 255 -20.31 10.91 5.13
C LEU A 255 -21.38 11.23 4.09
N LEU A 256 -21.04 11.96 3.02
CA LEU A 256 -21.97 12.21 1.92
C LEU A 256 -22.34 10.91 1.20
N GLN A 257 -21.35 10.05 0.91
CA GLN A 257 -21.60 8.74 0.30
C GLN A 257 -22.52 7.87 1.17
N ILE A 258 -22.34 7.87 2.49
CA ILE A 258 -23.21 7.12 3.42
C ILE A 258 -24.64 7.68 3.41
N LYS A 259 -24.79 9.01 3.36
CA LYS A 259 -26.11 9.64 3.25
C LYS A 259 -26.81 9.27 1.94
N GLU A 260 -26.09 9.26 0.82
CA GLU A 260 -26.61 8.85 -0.50
C GLU A 260 -26.96 7.36 -0.55
N TYR A 261 -26.17 6.49 0.09
CA TYR A 261 -26.44 5.06 0.18
C TYR A 261 -27.66 4.73 1.05
N GLY A 262 -27.84 5.50 2.13
CA GLY A 262 -28.85 5.29 3.15
C GLY A 262 -28.24 4.74 4.44
N LEU A 263 -28.40 5.49 5.54
CA LEU A 263 -27.75 5.21 6.82
C LEU A 263 -28.16 3.87 7.43
N GLU A 264 -29.44 3.50 7.33
CA GLU A 264 -29.96 2.21 7.82
C GLU A 264 -29.36 1.02 7.05
N LYS A 265 -29.26 1.13 5.72
CA LYS A 265 -28.66 0.09 4.86
C LYS A 265 -27.17 -0.07 5.17
N PHE A 266 -26.46 1.04 5.27
CA PHE A 266 -25.05 1.05 5.67
C PHE A 266 -24.84 0.35 7.03
N TYR A 267 -25.66 0.71 8.02
CA TYR A 267 -25.55 0.12 9.35
C TYR A 267 -25.85 -1.38 9.35
N ALA A 268 -26.86 -1.84 8.60
CA ALA A 268 -27.18 -3.25 8.49
C ALA A 268 -26.00 -4.08 7.96
N GLU A 269 -25.33 -3.59 6.92
CA GLU A 269 -24.14 -4.25 6.36
C GLU A 269 -22.93 -4.18 7.29
N LEU A 270 -22.72 -3.04 7.94
CA LEU A 270 -21.67 -2.89 8.96
C LEU A 270 -21.89 -3.85 10.13
N SER A 271 -23.11 -3.95 10.65
CA SER A 271 -23.49 -4.89 11.70
C SER A 271 -23.23 -6.33 11.26
N GLN A 272 -23.59 -6.68 10.02
CA GLN A 272 -23.32 -8.01 9.48
C GLN A 272 -21.81 -8.29 9.35
N ALA A 273 -21.02 -7.30 8.93
CA ALA A 273 -19.56 -7.42 8.85
C ALA A 273 -18.92 -7.58 10.22
N ILE A 274 -19.40 -6.84 11.23
CA ILE A 274 -18.95 -6.97 12.63
C ILE A 274 -19.28 -8.38 13.17
N GLN A 275 -20.47 -8.90 12.91
CA GLN A 275 -20.84 -10.26 13.31
C GLN A 275 -19.96 -11.32 12.62
N LYS A 276 -19.66 -11.15 11.33
CA LYS A 276 -18.74 -12.03 10.59
C LYS A 276 -17.30 -11.95 11.12
N ALA A 277 -16.87 -10.79 11.61
CA ALA A 277 -15.54 -10.60 12.19
C ALA A 277 -15.38 -11.36 13.52
N GLY A 278 -16.47 -11.59 14.26
CA GLY A 278 -16.46 -12.37 15.50
C GLY A 278 -15.48 -11.81 16.54
N ASP A 279 -14.47 -12.59 16.92
CA ASP A 279 -13.48 -12.23 17.93
C ASP A 279 -12.29 -11.39 17.41
N LEU A 280 -12.40 -10.87 16.19
CA LEU A 280 -11.36 -10.07 15.56
C LEU A 280 -11.01 -8.84 16.40
N THR A 281 -9.72 -8.51 16.42
CA THR A 281 -9.23 -7.29 17.05
C THR A 281 -9.49 -6.08 16.14
N LEU A 282 -9.75 -4.93 16.75
CA LEU A 282 -10.17 -3.72 16.03
C LEU A 282 -9.15 -3.27 14.98
N ASP A 283 -7.85 -3.47 15.21
CA ASP A 283 -6.77 -3.15 14.28
C ASP A 283 -6.85 -3.95 12.98
N LYS A 284 -7.40 -5.17 13.02
CA LYS A 284 -7.53 -6.08 11.89
C LYS A 284 -8.88 -5.98 11.18
N PHE A 285 -9.80 -5.18 11.71
CA PHE A 285 -11.12 -5.00 11.14
C PHE A 285 -11.06 -4.03 9.99
N GLU A 286 -11.36 -4.54 8.80
CA GLU A 286 -11.54 -3.75 7.59
C GLU A 286 -13.00 -3.85 7.16
N PHE A 287 -13.61 -2.69 6.95
CA PHE A 287 -14.95 -2.58 6.40
C PHE A 287 -14.86 -1.68 5.18
N GLN A 288 -15.34 -2.16 4.05
CA GLN A 288 -15.41 -1.36 2.83
C GLN A 288 -16.82 -0.83 2.68
N MET A 289 -16.92 0.44 2.25
CA MET A 289 -18.18 1.07 1.88
C MET A 289 -18.93 0.18 0.89
N PRO A 290 -20.20 -0.19 1.19
CA PRO A 290 -21.03 -0.93 0.25
C PRO A 290 -21.16 -0.17 -1.07
N LYS A 291 -20.96 -0.87 -2.19
CA LYS A 291 -21.19 -0.30 -3.52
C LYS A 291 -22.66 -0.45 -3.87
N GLN A 292 -23.27 0.60 -4.43
CA GLN A 292 -24.62 0.54 -5.00
C GLN A 292 -24.72 -0.51 -6.10
#